data_AF-A0A965TZG4-F1
#
_entry.id   AF-A0A965TZG4-F1
#
_cell.length_a   1.000
_cell.length_b   1.000
_cell.length_c   1.000
_cell.angle_alpha   90.00
_cell.angle_beta   90.00
_cell.angle_gamma   90.00
#
_symmetry.space_group_name_H-M   'P 1'
#
loop_
_entity.id
_entity.type
_entity.pdbx_description
1 polymer ?
#
loop_
_entity_poly.entity_id
_entity_poly.type
_entity_poly.pdbx_seq_one_letter_code
_entity_poly.pdbx_strand_id
1 'polypeptide(L)'
;MPYIHKKQQLKEFFFHRHKRAQISLATVSGVLSTKPQMIKYVDTTLLEFDIITSKSFQVTPNSGNKEPIICEIEVGSYGNSVGLRNPGMDVAYRDLEELRKRHSFRAFLNISVSASSIEDFITLIKKFNPIADIIELNFSCPHAEDGYGSSIGCSKVISSEYMRRIREAVGGIDALIFPKLTPNVDNIGEIAASLIDNGADGLSLINTVGPTVHISSVSATPILQNSLGGKGGMSGSWVYERALECVKEVRGSVGPDVPIIGMGGVSKPEDIVEMIRAGSDVVGIGSAFGKVHQKQWPLYTHSLVTEAAEIFKGNKDVQKSSTYTIKEKRMEYEKHTILERTEIGKDTFIITLDGKQEYHGGEFVFLWLPQIGEKPFSIASSTPLSFIIKVKGEFTKALSLLNVGDIIYSRGLYGSPVEIDTLPNSLLIAGGTGIAVLPPVAKELTERGVNIYTLVGTSENRDHSLHIVEQKVASYGPL
;
A
#
# COMPACT_ATOMS: atom_id res chain seq x y z
N MET A 1 -13.66 -26.01 -21.15
CA MET A 1 -12.27 -26.53 -21.18
C MET A 1 -11.25 -25.40 -21.42
N PRO A 2 -10.79 -24.67 -20.37
CA PRO A 2 -9.69 -23.70 -20.55
C PRO A 2 -8.51 -23.75 -19.53
N TYR A 3 -8.60 -24.45 -18.40
CA TYR A 3 -7.67 -24.22 -17.26
C TYR A 3 -6.38 -25.06 -17.25
N ILE A 4 -6.40 -26.31 -17.74
CA ILE A 4 -5.18 -27.15 -17.86
C ILE A 4 -4.11 -26.48 -18.74
N HIS A 5 -4.53 -25.63 -19.69
CA HIS A 5 -3.63 -24.88 -20.56
C HIS A 5 -2.86 -23.78 -19.80
N LYS A 6 -3.43 -23.20 -18.74
CA LYS A 6 -2.83 -22.07 -18.01
C LYS A 6 -1.67 -22.49 -17.10
N LYS A 7 -1.81 -23.60 -16.38
CA LYS A 7 -0.73 -24.12 -15.51
C LYS A 7 0.52 -24.42 -16.32
N GLN A 8 0.34 -25.01 -17.51
CA GLN A 8 1.42 -25.29 -18.44
C GLN A 8 2.03 -24.00 -19.01
N GLN A 9 1.21 -23.03 -19.44
CA GLN A 9 1.68 -21.72 -19.89
C GLN A 9 2.50 -20.98 -18.81
N LEU A 10 2.07 -21.06 -17.55
CA LEU A 10 2.75 -20.41 -16.44
C LEU A 10 4.06 -21.12 -16.10
N LYS A 11 4.10 -22.45 -16.15
CA LYS A 11 5.35 -23.21 -16.08
C LYS A 11 6.29 -22.78 -17.21
N GLU A 12 5.84 -22.77 -18.46
CA GLU A 12 6.63 -22.31 -19.60
C GLU A 12 7.10 -20.86 -19.46
N PHE A 13 6.28 -20.00 -18.86
CA PHE A 13 6.63 -18.61 -18.56
C PHE A 13 7.87 -18.52 -17.67
N PHE A 14 7.98 -19.36 -16.63
CA PHE A 14 9.16 -19.40 -15.76
C PHE A 14 10.33 -20.20 -16.37
N PHE A 15 10.08 -21.35 -17.01
CA PHE A 15 11.13 -22.25 -17.51
C PHE A 15 11.85 -21.76 -18.77
N HIS A 16 11.24 -20.89 -19.58
CA HIS A 16 11.87 -20.37 -20.81
C HIS A 16 12.63 -19.05 -20.61
N ARG A 17 13.08 -18.73 -19.39
CA ARG A 17 13.82 -17.51 -19.06
C ARG A 17 15.01 -17.22 -19.98
N HIS A 18 15.78 -18.24 -20.36
CA HIS A 18 16.97 -18.09 -21.21
C HIS A 18 16.64 -17.71 -22.65
N LYS A 19 15.39 -17.89 -23.08
CA LYS A 19 14.89 -17.48 -24.40
C LYS A 19 14.25 -16.10 -24.37
N ARG A 20 14.01 -15.52 -23.19
CA ARG A 20 13.44 -14.18 -23.04
C ARG A 20 14.56 -13.16 -22.89
N ALA A 21 14.64 -12.26 -23.86
CA ALA A 21 15.40 -11.02 -23.73
C ALA A 21 14.65 -9.96 -22.88
N GLN A 22 13.53 -10.31 -22.25
CA GLN A 22 12.59 -9.37 -21.64
C GLN A 22 12.46 -9.60 -20.14
N ILE A 23 12.71 -8.53 -19.38
CA ILE A 23 12.54 -8.43 -17.93
C ILE A 23 11.04 -8.38 -17.60
N SER A 24 10.64 -9.08 -16.54
CA SER A 24 9.26 -9.15 -16.08
C SER A 24 9.14 -8.66 -14.64
N LEU A 25 8.11 -7.85 -14.37
CA LEU A 25 7.81 -7.35 -13.03
C LEU A 25 6.59 -8.05 -12.40
N ALA A 26 6.56 -8.04 -11.07
CA ALA A 26 5.40 -8.41 -10.27
C ALA A 26 4.98 -7.28 -9.33
N THR A 27 3.68 -7.10 -9.11
CA THR A 27 3.26 -6.32 -7.94
C THR A 27 3.44 -7.18 -6.69
N VAL A 28 3.62 -6.54 -5.54
CA VAL A 28 3.81 -7.23 -4.26
C VAL A 28 2.52 -7.20 -3.44
N SER A 29 2.27 -8.27 -2.69
CA SER A 29 1.07 -8.36 -1.85
C SER A 29 0.94 -7.17 -0.90
N GLY A 30 -0.23 -6.52 -0.94
CA GLY A 30 -0.57 -5.41 -0.06
C GLY A 30 -0.15 -4.03 -0.53
N VAL A 31 0.52 -3.89 -1.68
CA VAL A 31 0.87 -2.60 -2.29
C VAL A 31 0.27 -2.54 -3.69
N LEU A 32 -0.26 -1.36 -4.07
CA LEU A 32 -0.81 -1.05 -5.39
C LEU A 32 -2.07 -1.85 -5.81
N SER A 33 -2.08 -3.17 -5.73
CA SER A 33 -3.10 -4.10 -6.25
C SER A 33 -4.07 -4.63 -5.16
N THR A 34 -4.51 -3.76 -4.25
CA THR A 34 -5.33 -4.15 -3.08
C THR A 34 -6.84 -4.22 -3.34
N LYS A 35 -7.32 -3.73 -4.49
CA LYS A 35 -8.73 -3.71 -4.89
C LYS A 35 -8.88 -4.13 -6.36
N PRO A 36 -10.04 -4.67 -6.78
CA PRO A 36 -10.28 -5.09 -8.17
C PRO A 36 -9.98 -4.00 -9.20
N GLN A 37 -10.40 -2.75 -8.95
CA GLN A 37 -10.13 -1.65 -9.89
C GLN A 37 -8.65 -1.31 -10.01
N MET A 38 -7.89 -1.47 -8.93
CA MET A 38 -6.44 -1.28 -8.97
C MET A 38 -5.74 -2.42 -9.69
N ILE A 39 -6.20 -3.67 -9.49
CA ILE A 39 -5.71 -4.83 -10.24
C ILE A 39 -5.94 -4.61 -11.75
N LYS A 40 -7.14 -4.17 -12.13
CA LYS A 40 -7.46 -3.81 -13.52
C LYS A 40 -6.53 -2.71 -14.04
N TYR A 41 -6.34 -1.64 -13.26
CA TYR A 41 -5.44 -0.54 -13.63
C TYR A 41 -4.01 -1.04 -13.91
N VAL A 42 -3.46 -1.89 -13.04
CA VAL A 42 -2.12 -2.47 -13.26
C VAL A 42 -2.09 -3.26 -14.56
N ASP A 43 -3.06 -4.15 -14.78
CA ASP A 43 -3.10 -4.99 -15.98
C ASP A 43 -3.19 -4.17 -17.29
N THR A 44 -3.97 -3.08 -17.27
CA THR A 44 -4.22 -2.25 -18.47
C THR A 44 -3.21 -1.14 -18.69
N THR A 45 -2.52 -0.69 -17.65
CA THR A 45 -1.75 0.58 -17.70
C THR A 45 -0.28 0.39 -17.34
N LEU A 46 0.06 -0.59 -16.51
CA LEU A 46 1.45 -0.90 -16.14
C LEU A 46 1.89 -2.19 -16.85
N LEU A 47 2.20 -2.06 -18.14
CA LEU A 47 2.38 -3.20 -19.04
C LEU A 47 3.63 -4.04 -18.74
N GLU A 48 4.54 -3.53 -17.92
CA GLU A 48 5.73 -4.25 -17.47
C GLU A 48 5.45 -5.35 -16.43
N PHE A 49 4.24 -5.37 -15.86
CA PHE A 49 3.86 -6.32 -14.81
C PHE A 49 3.17 -7.54 -15.40
N ASP A 50 3.86 -8.68 -15.51
CA ASP A 50 3.24 -9.93 -15.99
C ASP A 50 2.61 -10.75 -14.86
N ILE A 51 2.86 -10.38 -13.60
CA ILE A 51 2.23 -10.97 -12.42
C ILE A 51 1.63 -9.86 -11.55
N ILE A 52 0.35 -9.98 -11.22
CA ILE A 52 -0.35 -9.05 -10.33
C ILE A 52 -0.70 -9.80 -9.04
N THR A 53 -0.07 -9.42 -7.93
CA THR A 53 -0.30 -10.02 -6.62
C THR A 53 -1.36 -9.26 -5.84
N SER A 54 -2.42 -9.93 -5.40
CA SER A 54 -3.47 -9.31 -4.58
C SER A 54 -2.99 -8.98 -3.18
N LYS A 55 -3.81 -8.26 -2.40
CA LYS A 55 -3.70 -8.27 -0.94
C LYS A 55 -3.84 -9.70 -0.41
N SER A 56 -3.12 -10.05 0.67
CA SER A 56 -3.36 -11.30 1.40
C SER A 56 -4.77 -11.35 2.01
N PHE A 57 -5.55 -12.37 1.65
CA PHE A 57 -6.90 -12.60 2.21
C PHE A 57 -6.89 -13.67 3.31
N GLN A 58 -7.78 -13.51 4.29
CA GLN A 58 -8.05 -14.49 5.34
C GLN A 58 -9.46 -15.05 5.17
N VAL A 59 -9.78 -16.17 5.83
CA VAL A 59 -11.13 -16.77 5.77
C VAL A 59 -12.17 -15.74 6.21
N THR A 60 -11.97 -15.16 7.40
CA THR A 60 -12.81 -14.11 7.95
C THR A 60 -12.25 -12.71 7.67
N PRO A 61 -13.11 -11.66 7.63
CA PRO A 61 -12.65 -10.29 7.52
C PRO A 61 -11.70 -9.89 8.65
N ASN A 62 -10.74 -9.02 8.34
CA ASN A 62 -9.81 -8.45 9.33
C ASN A 62 -9.80 -6.93 9.19
N SER A 63 -10.06 -6.24 10.30
CA SER A 63 -10.06 -4.77 10.37
C SER A 63 -8.65 -4.16 10.32
N GLY A 64 -7.62 -4.95 10.59
CA GLY A 64 -6.25 -4.52 10.75
C GLY A 64 -6.03 -3.59 11.95
N ASN A 65 -4.84 -2.99 11.98
CA ASN A 65 -4.43 -2.07 13.03
C ASN A 65 -5.06 -0.68 12.84
N LYS A 66 -5.03 0.12 13.91
CA LYS A 66 -5.41 1.54 13.88
C LYS A 66 -4.24 2.37 13.33
N GLU A 67 -4.56 3.46 12.63
CA GLU A 67 -3.55 4.36 12.06
C GLU A 67 -2.85 5.20 13.15
N PRO A 68 -1.53 5.49 13.05
CA PRO A 68 -0.67 5.29 11.88
C PRO A 68 -0.21 3.84 11.67
N ILE A 69 -0.42 3.35 10.46
CA ILE A 69 -0.01 1.99 10.03
C ILE A 69 1.19 1.99 9.09
N ILE A 70 1.65 3.17 8.67
CA ILE A 70 2.80 3.36 7.79
C ILE A 70 3.52 4.66 8.13
N CYS A 71 4.85 4.60 8.12
CA CYS A 71 5.72 5.75 8.27
C CYS A 71 6.91 5.64 7.30
N GLU A 72 7.41 6.79 6.85
CA GLU A 72 8.71 6.90 6.21
C GLU A 72 9.68 7.41 7.26
N ILE A 73 10.87 6.81 7.38
CA ILE A 73 11.89 7.27 8.34
C ILE A 73 13.04 7.92 7.59
N GLU A 74 13.47 7.30 6.50
CA GLU A 74 14.42 7.83 5.52
C GLU A 74 13.78 7.78 4.13
N VAL A 75 14.27 8.59 3.19
CA VAL A 75 13.71 8.68 1.83
C VAL A 75 13.65 7.30 1.18
N GLY A 76 12.44 6.82 0.88
CA GLY A 76 12.24 5.51 0.27
C GLY A 76 12.38 4.31 1.21
N SER A 77 12.41 4.54 2.54
CA SER A 77 12.51 3.51 3.58
C SER A 77 11.32 3.62 4.54
N TYR A 78 10.53 2.56 4.61
CA TYR A 78 9.23 2.58 5.27
C TYR A 78 9.10 1.53 6.37
N GLY A 79 8.54 1.97 7.49
CA GLY A 79 8.02 1.11 8.55
C GLY A 79 6.53 0.88 8.36
N ASN A 80 6.04 -0.34 8.54
CA ASN A 80 4.61 -0.63 8.41
C ASN A 80 4.06 -1.62 9.45
N SER A 81 2.80 -1.45 9.82
CA SER A 81 2.05 -2.36 10.68
C SER A 81 0.56 -2.36 10.31
N VAL A 82 0.24 -2.74 9.08
CA VAL A 82 -1.15 -2.72 8.57
C VAL A 82 -2.09 -3.68 9.32
N GLY A 83 -1.55 -4.76 9.90
CA GLY A 83 -2.35 -5.77 10.61
C GLY A 83 -3.22 -6.64 9.70
N LEU A 84 -2.80 -6.84 8.44
CA LEU A 84 -3.51 -7.68 7.46
C LEU A 84 -4.97 -7.23 7.17
N ARG A 85 -5.29 -5.93 7.28
CA ARG A 85 -6.62 -5.38 6.90
C ARG A 85 -7.08 -5.93 5.55
N ASN A 86 -8.18 -6.70 5.54
CA ASN A 86 -8.73 -7.35 4.35
C ASN A 86 -10.23 -7.67 4.53
N PRO A 87 -11.01 -7.77 3.44
CA PRO A 87 -12.46 -7.93 3.52
C PRO A 87 -12.93 -9.37 3.80
N GLY A 88 -12.02 -10.32 3.96
CA GLY A 88 -12.33 -11.74 4.08
C GLY A 88 -12.54 -12.44 2.74
N MET A 89 -12.55 -13.77 2.80
CA MET A 89 -12.53 -14.65 1.63
C MET A 89 -13.74 -14.47 0.71
N ASP A 90 -14.95 -14.40 1.26
CA ASP A 90 -16.17 -14.40 0.43
C ASP A 90 -16.34 -13.12 -0.38
N VAL A 91 -16.09 -11.96 0.24
CA VAL A 91 -16.12 -10.67 -0.45
C VAL A 91 -15.02 -10.60 -1.50
N ALA A 92 -13.80 -11.01 -1.13
CA ALA A 92 -12.67 -11.01 -2.05
C ALA A 92 -12.90 -11.93 -3.26
N TYR A 93 -13.41 -13.15 -3.04
CA TYR A 93 -13.71 -14.08 -4.11
C TYR A 93 -14.77 -13.52 -5.06
N ARG A 94 -15.89 -13.03 -4.52
CA ARG A 94 -16.97 -12.44 -5.35
C ARG A 94 -16.42 -11.31 -6.21
N ASP A 95 -15.68 -10.38 -5.61
CA ASP A 95 -15.20 -9.18 -6.30
C ASP A 95 -14.14 -9.51 -7.37
N LEU A 96 -13.26 -10.49 -7.12
CA LEU A 96 -12.24 -10.95 -8.07
C LEU A 96 -12.82 -11.84 -9.17
N GLU A 97 -13.81 -12.68 -8.85
CA GLU A 97 -14.53 -13.48 -9.83
C GLU A 97 -15.27 -12.57 -10.82
N GLU A 98 -15.94 -11.52 -10.31
CA GLU A 98 -16.61 -10.54 -11.17
C GLU A 98 -15.62 -9.79 -12.06
N LEU A 99 -14.45 -9.43 -11.53
CA LEU A 99 -13.38 -8.84 -12.33
C LEU A 99 -12.93 -9.78 -13.45
N ARG A 100 -12.67 -11.05 -13.16
CA ARG A 100 -12.29 -12.07 -14.16
C ARG A 100 -13.35 -12.27 -15.24
N LYS A 101 -14.65 -12.14 -14.91
CA LYS A 101 -15.76 -12.23 -15.87
C LYS A 101 -15.80 -11.03 -16.82
N ARG A 102 -15.51 -9.82 -16.32
CA ARG A 102 -15.63 -8.57 -17.07
C ARG A 102 -14.33 -8.09 -17.74
N HIS A 103 -13.19 -8.65 -17.36
CA HIS A 103 -11.88 -8.20 -17.79
C HIS A 103 -11.01 -9.37 -18.22
N SER A 104 -10.55 -9.36 -19.47
CA SER A 104 -9.56 -10.32 -19.95
C SER A 104 -8.18 -9.88 -19.52
N PHE A 105 -7.53 -10.69 -18.68
CA PHE A 105 -6.22 -10.38 -18.14
C PHE A 105 -5.11 -10.66 -19.15
N ARG A 106 -4.13 -9.76 -19.22
CA ARG A 106 -2.84 -10.01 -19.85
C ARG A 106 -1.89 -10.70 -18.87
N ALA A 107 -1.84 -10.19 -17.63
CA ALA A 107 -0.99 -10.68 -16.57
C ALA A 107 -1.59 -11.90 -15.85
N PHE A 108 -0.73 -12.69 -15.22
CA PHE A 108 -1.14 -13.74 -14.30
C PHE A 108 -1.61 -13.13 -12.97
N LEU A 109 -2.73 -13.62 -12.45
CA LEU A 109 -3.25 -13.21 -11.16
C LEU A 109 -2.68 -14.12 -10.06
N ASN A 110 -1.84 -13.54 -9.21
CA ASN A 110 -1.35 -14.16 -8.00
C ASN A 110 -2.23 -13.75 -6.81
N ILE A 111 -3.00 -14.68 -6.24
CA ILE A 111 -3.85 -14.41 -5.09
C ILE A 111 -3.07 -14.76 -3.82
N SER A 112 -2.70 -13.73 -3.06
CA SER A 112 -2.03 -13.91 -1.77
C SER A 112 -3.07 -14.29 -0.70
N VAL A 113 -2.74 -15.25 0.16
CA VAL A 113 -3.58 -15.72 1.27
C VAL A 113 -2.77 -15.78 2.56
N SER A 114 -3.42 -15.56 3.69
CA SER A 114 -2.78 -15.63 5.02
C SER A 114 -3.70 -16.35 5.98
N ALA A 115 -3.12 -17.23 6.80
CA ALA A 115 -3.84 -17.97 7.82
C ALA A 115 -2.87 -18.37 8.95
N SER A 116 -3.44 -18.74 10.10
CA SER A 116 -2.73 -19.27 11.27
C SER A 116 -2.79 -20.79 11.39
N SER A 117 -3.69 -21.45 10.63
CA SER A 117 -3.90 -22.89 10.63
C SER A 117 -3.82 -23.47 9.21
N ILE A 118 -3.55 -24.77 9.13
CA ILE A 118 -3.47 -25.51 7.86
C ILE A 118 -4.84 -25.56 7.18
N GLU A 119 -5.90 -25.75 7.95
CA GLU A 119 -7.29 -25.87 7.52
C GLU A 119 -7.79 -24.60 6.83
N ASP A 120 -7.42 -23.44 7.38
CA ASP A 120 -7.76 -22.14 6.79
C ASP A 120 -7.00 -21.92 5.47
N PHE A 121 -5.71 -22.30 5.40
CA PHE A 121 -4.98 -22.27 4.13
C PHE A 121 -5.65 -23.17 3.08
N ILE A 122 -6.02 -24.41 3.43
CA ILE A 122 -6.71 -25.33 2.51
C ILE A 122 -8.03 -24.72 2.03
N THR A 123 -8.80 -24.13 2.94
CA THR A 123 -10.08 -23.47 2.63
C THR A 123 -9.90 -22.34 1.64
N LEU A 124 -8.94 -21.44 1.89
CA LEU A 124 -8.60 -20.33 1.02
C LEU A 124 -8.12 -20.80 -0.35
N ILE A 125 -7.21 -21.78 -0.39
CA ILE A 125 -6.68 -22.32 -1.65
C ILE A 125 -7.80 -22.90 -2.50
N LYS A 126 -8.68 -23.73 -1.92
CA LYS A 126 -9.80 -24.33 -2.65
C LYS A 126 -10.77 -23.28 -3.18
N LYS A 127 -11.06 -22.23 -2.39
CA LYS A 127 -11.93 -21.14 -2.81
C LYS A 127 -11.35 -20.38 -4.00
N PHE A 128 -10.08 -20.01 -3.95
CA PHE A 128 -9.46 -19.13 -4.95
C PHE A 128 -8.93 -19.86 -6.20
N ASN A 129 -8.72 -21.18 -6.15
CA ASN A 129 -8.21 -21.98 -7.27
C ASN A 129 -8.90 -21.70 -8.63
N PRO A 130 -10.24 -21.55 -8.75
CA PRO A 130 -10.88 -21.32 -10.05
C PRO A 130 -10.52 -19.98 -10.72
N ILE A 131 -10.00 -19.01 -9.97
CA ILE A 131 -9.75 -17.64 -10.44
C ILE A 131 -8.27 -17.21 -10.33
N ALA A 132 -7.47 -17.93 -9.56
CA ALA A 132 -6.04 -17.71 -9.40
C ALA A 132 -5.22 -18.44 -10.47
N ASP A 133 -4.13 -17.82 -10.94
CA ASP A 133 -3.09 -18.53 -11.69
C ASP A 133 -1.96 -18.98 -10.74
N ILE A 134 -1.67 -18.16 -9.72
CA ILE A 134 -0.79 -18.47 -8.59
C ILE A 134 -1.57 -18.22 -7.29
N ILE A 135 -1.38 -19.05 -6.29
CA ILE A 135 -1.81 -18.80 -4.92
C ILE A 135 -0.56 -18.66 -4.06
N GLU A 136 -0.35 -17.46 -3.53
CA GLU A 136 0.79 -17.15 -2.69
C GLU A 136 0.43 -17.37 -1.21
N LEU A 137 1.15 -18.26 -0.52
CA LEU A 137 0.92 -18.54 0.90
C LEU A 137 1.81 -17.62 1.74
N ASN A 138 1.22 -16.62 2.38
CA ASN A 138 1.96 -15.71 3.24
C ASN A 138 2.33 -16.37 4.58
N PHE A 139 3.51 -17.00 4.62
CA PHE A 139 4.04 -17.70 5.79
C PHE A 139 4.67 -16.78 6.85
N SER A 140 4.65 -15.45 6.65
CA SER A 140 5.22 -14.52 7.63
C SER A 140 4.26 -14.14 8.77
N CYS A 141 3.07 -14.75 8.86
CA CYS A 141 2.09 -14.37 9.89
C CYS A 141 2.58 -14.79 11.29
N PRO A 142 2.63 -13.89 12.29
CA PRO A 142 3.26 -14.13 13.60
C PRO A 142 2.46 -15.02 14.57
N HIS A 143 1.46 -15.77 14.11
CA HIS A 143 0.62 -16.59 14.98
C HIS A 143 0.36 -17.95 14.32
N ALA A 144 1.32 -18.88 14.39
CA ALA A 144 0.97 -20.30 14.27
C ALA A 144 0.24 -20.71 15.56
N GLU A 145 -0.79 -21.56 15.45
CA GLU A 145 -1.58 -22.04 16.59
C GLU A 145 -0.73 -22.50 17.79
N ASP A 146 -1.28 -22.30 19.00
CA ASP A 146 -0.82 -22.68 20.33
C ASP A 146 0.59 -23.29 20.43
N GLY A 147 1.57 -22.44 20.76
CA GLY A 147 2.80 -22.88 21.43
C GLY A 147 4.12 -22.36 20.87
N TYR A 148 4.17 -21.84 19.65
CA TYR A 148 5.47 -21.59 18.99
C TYR A 148 5.93 -20.14 18.85
N GLY A 149 5.09 -19.14 19.17
CA GLY A 149 5.51 -17.73 19.32
C GLY A 149 6.25 -17.09 18.13
N SER A 150 6.33 -17.80 17.00
CA SER A 150 7.15 -17.47 15.83
C SER A 150 6.31 -17.65 14.58
N SER A 151 6.63 -16.89 13.53
CA SER A 151 5.88 -16.99 12.27
C SER A 151 6.10 -18.37 11.62
N ILE A 152 5.12 -18.87 10.87
CA ILE A 152 5.19 -20.18 10.19
C ILE A 152 6.50 -20.33 9.40
N GLY A 153 6.90 -19.26 8.70
CA GLY A 153 8.11 -19.20 7.89
C GLY A 153 9.43 -19.07 8.68
N CYS A 154 9.39 -19.02 10.02
CA CYS A 154 10.59 -19.00 10.86
C CYS A 154 11.09 -20.38 11.28
N SER A 155 10.30 -21.44 11.07
CA SER A 155 10.67 -22.80 11.46
C SER A 155 10.52 -23.75 10.28
N LYS A 156 11.64 -24.35 9.85
CA LYS A 156 11.67 -25.37 8.81
C LYS A 156 10.68 -26.50 9.08
N VAL A 157 10.62 -26.99 10.32
CA VAL A 157 9.73 -28.09 10.71
C VAL A 157 8.27 -27.71 10.48
N ILE A 158 7.87 -26.53 11.00
CA ILE A 158 6.47 -26.06 10.90
C ILE A 158 6.14 -25.76 9.45
N SER A 159 6.99 -25.01 8.73
CA SER A 159 6.74 -24.63 7.34
C SER A 159 6.59 -25.86 6.42
N SER A 160 7.41 -26.88 6.64
CA SER A 160 7.37 -28.12 5.83
C SER A 160 6.16 -28.97 6.16
N GLU A 161 5.76 -29.06 7.43
CA GLU A 161 4.51 -29.72 7.81
C GLU A 161 3.31 -29.03 7.15
N TYR A 162 3.23 -27.69 7.24
CA TYR A 162 2.17 -26.91 6.61
C TYR A 162 2.12 -27.18 5.11
N MET A 163 3.24 -27.06 4.42
CA MET A 163 3.29 -27.25 2.97
C MET A 163 2.87 -28.68 2.56
N ARG A 164 3.40 -29.71 3.25
CA ARG A 164 3.06 -31.12 2.99
C ARG A 164 1.56 -31.37 3.15
N ARG A 165 1.00 -30.98 4.30
CA ARG A 165 -0.40 -31.21 4.65
C ARG A 165 -1.35 -30.43 3.74
N ILE A 166 -1.00 -29.19 3.41
CA ILE A 166 -1.72 -28.39 2.42
C ILE A 166 -1.73 -29.12 1.08
N ARG A 167 -0.55 -29.54 0.57
CA ARG A 167 -0.43 -30.20 -0.73
C ARG A 167 -1.23 -31.51 -0.79
N GLU A 168 -1.14 -32.34 0.25
CA GLU A 168 -1.92 -33.58 0.39
C GLU A 168 -3.43 -33.31 0.33
N ALA A 169 -3.91 -32.26 0.99
CA ALA A 169 -5.34 -31.97 1.12
C ALA A 169 -5.97 -31.22 -0.07
N VAL A 170 -5.18 -30.41 -0.80
CA VAL A 170 -5.66 -29.70 -1.99
C VAL A 170 -5.50 -30.53 -3.26
N GLY A 171 -4.56 -31.47 -3.29
CA GLY A 171 -4.34 -32.37 -4.42
C GLY A 171 -3.98 -31.64 -5.72
N GLY A 172 -4.46 -32.17 -6.85
CA GLY A 172 -4.23 -31.63 -8.19
C GLY A 172 -5.06 -30.37 -8.45
N ILE A 173 -4.61 -29.23 -7.92
CA ILE A 173 -5.16 -27.92 -8.27
C ILE A 173 -4.48 -27.33 -9.51
N ASP A 174 -5.19 -26.42 -10.17
CA ASP A 174 -4.71 -25.75 -11.38
C ASP A 174 -3.70 -24.64 -11.06
N ALA A 175 -3.97 -23.86 -10.02
CA ALA A 175 -3.08 -22.79 -9.58
C ALA A 175 -1.74 -23.34 -9.05
N LEU A 176 -0.65 -22.62 -9.29
CA LEU A 176 0.64 -22.90 -8.64
C LEU A 176 0.64 -22.39 -7.20
N ILE A 177 1.30 -23.10 -6.28
CA ILE A 177 1.41 -22.69 -4.88
C ILE A 177 2.80 -22.11 -4.61
N PHE A 178 2.84 -20.84 -4.20
CA PHE A 178 4.07 -20.10 -3.93
C PHE A 178 4.11 -19.65 -2.46
N PRO A 179 4.82 -20.33 -1.56
CA PRO A 179 5.08 -19.78 -0.22
C PRO A 179 5.88 -18.47 -0.29
N LYS A 180 5.42 -17.44 0.42
CA LYS A 180 6.14 -16.18 0.60
C LYS A 180 6.93 -16.18 1.90
N LEU A 181 8.25 -16.20 1.77
CA LEU A 181 9.16 -16.36 2.90
C LEU A 181 9.52 -15.05 3.58
N THR A 182 9.77 -15.14 4.89
CA THR A 182 10.30 -14.06 5.71
C THR A 182 11.84 -14.11 5.72
N PRO A 183 12.53 -12.96 5.71
CA PRO A 183 13.99 -12.91 5.81
C PRO A 183 14.49 -13.04 7.25
N ASN A 184 13.58 -13.09 8.24
CA ASN A 184 13.87 -13.04 9.67
C ASN A 184 14.17 -14.44 10.22
N VAL A 185 15.14 -15.11 9.60
CA VAL A 185 15.57 -16.47 9.89
C VAL A 185 17.08 -16.59 9.67
N ASP A 186 17.69 -17.56 10.34
CA ASP A 186 19.13 -17.81 10.23
C ASP A 186 19.51 -18.40 8.86
N ASN A 187 18.70 -19.33 8.34
CA ASN A 187 18.95 -19.99 7.05
C ASN A 187 17.64 -20.10 6.27
N ILE A 188 17.42 -19.17 5.34
CA ILE A 188 16.23 -19.14 4.50
C ILE A 188 16.31 -20.19 3.39
N GLY A 189 17.52 -20.55 2.96
CA GLY A 189 17.77 -21.56 1.92
C GLY A 189 17.28 -22.94 2.30
N GLU A 190 17.53 -23.39 3.53
CA GLU A 190 17.06 -24.69 4.04
C GLU A 190 15.54 -24.78 4.14
N ILE A 191 14.89 -23.68 4.56
CA ILE A 191 13.44 -23.58 4.63
C ILE A 191 12.86 -23.65 3.22
N ALA A 192 13.42 -22.87 2.28
CA ALA A 192 13.02 -22.86 0.89
C ALA A 192 13.14 -24.24 0.22
N ALA A 193 14.28 -24.91 0.37
CA ALA A 193 14.49 -26.26 -0.17
C ALA A 193 13.45 -27.25 0.40
N SER A 194 13.22 -27.20 1.71
CA SER A 194 12.25 -28.10 2.33
C SER A 194 10.80 -27.83 1.87
N LEU A 195 10.43 -26.59 1.58
CA LEU A 195 9.12 -26.28 1.02
C LEU A 195 8.94 -26.84 -0.40
N ILE A 196 9.98 -26.75 -1.23
CA ILE A 196 9.98 -27.35 -2.58
C ILE A 196 9.87 -28.88 -2.49
N ASP A 197 10.64 -29.52 -1.60
CA ASP A 197 10.57 -30.98 -1.37
C ASP A 197 9.17 -31.44 -0.93
N ASN A 198 8.44 -30.57 -0.21
CA ASN A 198 7.07 -30.84 0.26
C ASN A 198 5.99 -30.34 -0.72
N GLY A 199 6.39 -29.98 -1.94
CA GLY A 199 5.49 -29.77 -3.07
C GLY A 199 5.07 -28.32 -3.31
N ALA A 200 5.82 -27.32 -2.87
CA ALA A 200 5.68 -25.96 -3.40
C ALA A 200 6.06 -25.92 -4.89
N ASP A 201 5.34 -25.12 -5.70
CA ASP A 201 5.60 -25.00 -7.14
C ASP A 201 6.65 -23.91 -7.47
N GLY A 202 6.91 -23.01 -6.52
CA GLY A 202 7.81 -21.86 -6.63
C GLY A 202 7.82 -21.07 -5.33
N LEU A 203 8.53 -19.93 -5.29
CA LEU A 203 8.74 -19.14 -4.07
C LEU A 203 8.61 -17.63 -4.32
N SER A 204 8.09 -16.92 -3.33
CA SER A 204 8.11 -15.44 -3.27
C SER A 204 9.07 -14.98 -2.16
N LEU A 205 10.06 -14.16 -2.48
CA LEU A 205 11.12 -13.71 -1.57
C LEU A 205 11.30 -12.21 -1.71
N ILE A 206 11.34 -11.36 -0.69
CA ILE A 206 11.14 -11.61 0.73
C ILE A 206 9.93 -10.82 1.27
N ASN A 207 9.50 -11.18 2.46
CA ASN A 207 8.67 -10.30 3.28
C ASN A 207 9.50 -9.19 3.96
N THR A 208 8.83 -8.29 4.67
CA THR A 208 9.47 -7.20 5.41
C THR A 208 10.46 -7.71 6.45
N VAL A 209 11.53 -6.96 6.70
CA VAL A 209 12.55 -7.25 7.72
C VAL A 209 12.09 -6.72 9.09
N GLY A 210 12.48 -7.37 10.19
CA GLY A 210 12.16 -6.93 11.56
C GLY A 210 11.13 -7.85 12.25
N PRO A 211 10.30 -7.33 13.17
CA PRO A 211 9.89 -5.92 13.31
C PRO A 211 10.77 -5.08 14.26
N THR A 212 10.79 -3.76 14.05
CA THR A 212 11.50 -2.77 14.89
C THR A 212 10.61 -1.58 15.26
N VAL A 213 10.99 -0.80 16.27
CA VAL A 213 10.27 0.44 16.64
C VAL A 213 10.74 1.58 15.74
N HIS A 214 9.79 2.34 15.19
CA HIS A 214 10.06 3.52 14.38
C HIS A 214 9.69 4.78 15.16
N ILE A 215 10.69 5.58 15.53
CA ILE A 215 10.52 6.77 16.38
C ILE A 215 10.41 8.03 15.51
N SER A 216 9.46 8.91 15.86
CA SER A 216 9.35 10.24 15.28
C SER A 216 10.40 11.17 15.87
N SER A 217 11.14 11.84 14.99
CA SER A 217 12.11 12.90 15.28
C SER A 217 11.51 14.06 16.09
N VAL A 218 10.26 14.43 15.80
CA VAL A 218 9.59 15.61 16.37
C VAL A 218 8.80 15.35 17.66
N SER A 219 8.34 14.12 17.88
CA SER A 219 7.60 13.74 19.10
C SER A 219 8.42 12.88 20.05
N ALA A 220 9.52 12.29 19.60
CA ALA A 220 10.32 11.30 20.32
C ALA A 220 9.52 10.05 20.78
N THR A 221 8.42 9.72 20.09
CA THR A 221 7.58 8.56 20.39
C THR A 221 7.47 7.60 19.19
N PRO A 222 7.06 6.33 19.42
CA PRO A 222 6.73 5.41 18.33
C PRO A 222 5.64 5.97 17.42
N ILE A 223 5.87 5.90 16.11
CA ILE A 223 4.91 6.39 15.10
C ILE A 223 3.79 5.39 14.89
N LEU A 224 4.12 4.11 14.76
CA LEU A 224 3.16 3.07 14.43
C LEU A 224 2.29 2.73 15.65
N GLN A 225 1.00 2.49 15.41
CA GLN A 225 0.05 2.15 16.47
C GLN A 225 -0.45 0.71 16.34
N ASN A 226 -0.03 -0.14 17.26
CA ASN A 226 -0.44 -1.55 17.32
C ASN A 226 -0.20 -2.13 18.72
N SER A 227 -0.68 -3.35 18.95
CA SER A 227 -0.52 -4.10 20.21
C SER A 227 0.92 -4.55 20.48
N LEU A 228 1.83 -4.46 19.50
CA LEU A 228 3.25 -4.86 19.62
C LEU A 228 4.16 -3.72 20.10
N GLY A 229 3.59 -2.67 20.70
CA GLY A 229 4.34 -1.52 21.20
C GLY A 229 4.91 -0.63 20.11
N GLY A 230 4.19 -0.51 18.98
CA GLY A 230 4.59 0.34 17.86
C GLY A 230 5.72 -0.23 16.99
N LYS A 231 5.97 -1.53 17.11
CA LYS A 231 6.90 -2.26 16.23
C LYS A 231 6.26 -2.47 14.85
N GLY A 232 7.06 -2.40 13.79
CA GLY A 232 6.63 -2.63 12.41
C GLY A 232 7.72 -3.24 11.55
N GLY A 233 7.32 -3.75 10.38
CA GLY A 233 8.22 -4.30 9.39
C GLY A 233 8.91 -3.20 8.59
N MET A 234 10.20 -3.34 8.38
CA MET A 234 11.04 -2.52 7.52
C MET A 234 10.88 -2.94 6.06
N SER A 235 10.87 -1.95 5.16
CA SER A 235 10.79 -2.12 3.72
C SER A 235 11.47 -0.96 3.01
N GLY A 236 11.51 -1.01 1.67
CA GLY A 236 12.17 0.02 0.88
C GLY A 236 13.69 -0.15 0.88
N SER A 237 14.43 0.93 0.73
CA SER A 237 15.88 0.88 0.51
C SER A 237 16.63 0.14 1.63
N TRP A 238 16.13 0.17 2.88
CA TRP A 238 16.70 -0.59 4.00
C TRP A 238 16.85 -2.09 3.79
N VAL A 239 15.98 -2.71 3.00
CA VAL A 239 15.91 -4.18 2.91
C VAL A 239 16.52 -4.73 1.62
N TYR A 240 17.02 -3.87 0.73
CA TYR A 240 17.49 -4.28 -0.59
C TYR A 240 18.63 -5.30 -0.50
N GLU A 241 19.70 -4.98 0.24
CA GLU A 241 20.86 -5.87 0.41
C GLU A 241 20.46 -7.22 1.00
N ARG A 242 19.65 -7.21 2.06
CA ARG A 242 19.16 -8.45 2.69
C ARG A 242 18.30 -9.27 1.73
N ALA A 243 17.48 -8.62 0.90
CA ALA A 243 16.66 -9.30 -0.10
C ALA A 243 17.53 -9.97 -1.16
N LEU A 244 18.58 -9.29 -1.64
CA LEU A 244 19.52 -9.81 -2.62
C LEU A 244 20.26 -11.06 -2.09
N GLU A 245 20.73 -11.00 -0.84
CA GLU A 245 21.34 -12.14 -0.16
C GLU A 245 20.37 -13.34 -0.06
N CYS A 246 19.14 -13.09 0.40
CA CYS A 246 18.13 -14.13 0.56
C CYS A 246 17.80 -14.80 -0.78
N VAL A 247 17.63 -14.02 -1.85
CA VAL A 247 17.37 -14.57 -3.19
C VAL A 247 18.52 -15.46 -3.65
N LYS A 248 19.77 -15.02 -3.46
CA LYS A 248 20.96 -15.78 -3.83
C LYS A 248 21.09 -17.09 -3.03
N GLU A 249 20.87 -17.02 -1.72
CA GLU A 249 20.91 -18.19 -0.82
C GLU A 249 19.84 -19.22 -1.20
N VAL A 250 18.61 -18.77 -1.42
CA VAL A 250 17.51 -19.64 -1.83
C VAL A 250 17.81 -20.24 -3.19
N ARG A 251 18.21 -19.44 -4.19
CA ARG A 251 18.55 -19.95 -5.52
C ARG A 251 19.62 -21.02 -5.47
N GLY A 252 20.67 -20.83 -4.66
CA GLY A 252 21.73 -21.82 -4.47
C GLY A 252 21.23 -23.13 -3.83
N SER A 253 20.21 -23.04 -2.98
CA SER A 253 19.63 -24.18 -2.25
C SER A 253 18.61 -24.98 -3.07
N VAL A 254 17.81 -24.30 -3.90
CA VAL A 254 16.70 -24.92 -4.64
C VAL A 254 17.02 -25.24 -6.10
N GLY A 255 18.17 -24.77 -6.61
CA GLY A 255 18.60 -24.99 -7.98
C GLY A 255 17.97 -24.04 -9.01
N PRO A 256 18.36 -24.14 -10.29
CA PRO A 256 18.03 -23.16 -11.33
C PRO A 256 16.58 -23.23 -11.85
N ASP A 257 15.90 -24.35 -11.62
CA ASP A 257 14.61 -24.66 -12.23
C ASP A 257 13.41 -24.24 -11.37
N VAL A 258 13.62 -23.92 -10.09
CA VAL A 258 12.54 -23.46 -9.22
C VAL A 258 12.16 -22.01 -9.54
N PRO A 259 10.89 -21.71 -9.83
CA PRO A 259 10.44 -20.32 -10.03
C PRO A 259 10.63 -19.47 -8.77
N ILE A 260 11.26 -18.29 -8.92
CA ILE A 260 11.43 -17.32 -7.83
C ILE A 260 10.90 -15.95 -8.26
N ILE A 261 9.95 -15.41 -7.48
CA ILE A 261 9.57 -14.00 -7.51
C ILE A 261 10.36 -13.26 -6.42
N GLY A 262 11.43 -12.56 -6.81
CA GLY A 262 12.32 -11.83 -5.90
C GLY A 262 11.93 -10.36 -5.75
N MET A 263 11.93 -9.82 -4.53
CA MET A 263 11.44 -8.49 -4.18
C MET A 263 12.06 -8.00 -2.87
N GLY A 264 12.08 -6.68 -2.72
CA GLY A 264 12.56 -6.01 -1.51
C GLY A 264 13.49 -4.87 -1.88
N GLY A 265 13.09 -3.63 -1.60
CA GLY A 265 13.92 -2.44 -1.81
C GLY A 265 14.24 -2.04 -3.26
N VAL A 266 13.82 -2.82 -4.26
CA VAL A 266 14.02 -2.53 -5.69
C VAL A 266 13.36 -1.20 -6.07
N SER A 267 14.16 -0.25 -6.55
CA SER A 267 13.70 1.09 -6.94
C SER A 267 14.45 1.73 -8.11
N LYS A 268 15.56 1.15 -8.56
CA LYS A 268 16.34 1.61 -9.73
C LYS A 268 16.68 0.44 -10.68
N PRO A 269 17.07 0.72 -11.94
CA PRO A 269 17.31 -0.32 -12.93
C PRO A 269 18.39 -1.34 -12.53
N GLU A 270 19.44 -0.90 -11.85
CA GLU A 270 20.52 -1.76 -11.37
C GLU A 270 20.00 -2.81 -10.39
N ASP A 271 19.03 -2.44 -9.55
CA ASP A 271 18.44 -3.34 -8.55
C ASP A 271 17.76 -4.54 -9.21
N ILE A 272 17.09 -4.31 -10.35
CA ILE A 272 16.44 -5.36 -11.14
C ILE A 272 17.49 -6.32 -11.69
N VAL A 273 18.56 -5.78 -12.26
CA VAL A 273 19.63 -6.57 -12.86
C VAL A 273 20.31 -7.44 -11.81
N GLU A 274 20.60 -6.88 -10.64
CA GLU A 274 21.18 -7.59 -9.52
C GLU A 274 20.24 -8.67 -8.96
N MET A 275 18.95 -8.37 -8.78
CA MET A 275 17.94 -9.36 -8.36
C MET A 275 17.85 -10.56 -9.30
N ILE A 276 17.88 -10.32 -10.61
CA ILE A 276 17.86 -11.38 -11.62
C ILE A 276 19.17 -12.17 -11.58
N ARG A 277 20.33 -11.49 -11.48
CA ARG A 277 21.64 -12.15 -11.34
C ARG A 277 21.75 -12.99 -10.06
N ALA A 278 21.12 -12.56 -8.97
CA ALA A 278 21.03 -13.32 -7.73
C ALA A 278 20.16 -14.57 -7.88
N GLY A 279 19.21 -14.56 -8.81
CA GLY A 279 18.40 -15.73 -9.15
C GLY A 279 16.89 -15.49 -9.22
N SER A 280 16.42 -14.25 -9.22
CA SER A 280 14.99 -13.96 -9.44
C SER A 280 14.60 -14.23 -10.90
N ASP A 281 13.46 -14.88 -11.13
CA ASP A 281 12.89 -15.03 -12.48
C ASP A 281 11.91 -13.88 -12.79
N VAL A 282 11.26 -13.32 -11.76
CA VAL A 282 10.41 -12.13 -11.82
C VAL A 282 10.76 -11.21 -10.66
N VAL A 283 10.79 -9.89 -10.89
CA VAL A 283 11.16 -8.90 -9.87
C VAL A 283 9.93 -8.15 -9.34
N GLY A 284 9.69 -8.23 -8.03
CA GLY A 284 8.58 -7.57 -7.36
C GLY A 284 8.88 -6.11 -6.99
N ILE A 285 7.97 -5.20 -7.37
CA ILE A 285 8.07 -3.76 -7.04
C ILE A 285 7.00 -3.38 -6.01
N GLY A 286 7.45 -2.80 -4.88
CA GLY A 286 6.60 -2.38 -3.77
C GLY A 286 6.84 -0.93 -3.36
N SER A 287 7.73 -0.72 -2.39
CA SER A 287 7.98 0.58 -1.76
C SER A 287 8.38 1.69 -2.74
N ALA A 288 8.92 1.36 -3.93
CA ALA A 288 9.24 2.35 -4.96
C ALA A 288 8.03 3.20 -5.39
N PHE A 289 6.80 2.65 -5.35
CA PHE A 289 5.59 3.42 -5.65
C PHE A 289 5.34 4.56 -4.66
N GLY A 290 5.89 4.48 -3.44
CA GLY A 290 5.86 5.58 -2.47
C GLY A 290 6.79 6.74 -2.83
N LYS A 291 7.72 6.53 -3.78
CA LYS A 291 8.69 7.54 -4.24
C LYS A 291 8.32 8.14 -5.59
N VAL A 292 7.21 7.75 -6.20
CA VAL A 292 6.85 8.19 -7.56
C VAL A 292 5.42 8.69 -7.56
N HIS A 293 5.19 9.85 -8.17
CA HIS A 293 3.84 10.39 -8.28
C HIS A 293 2.96 9.42 -9.08
N GLN A 294 1.74 9.16 -8.62
CA GLN A 294 0.88 8.12 -9.22
C GLN A 294 0.66 8.29 -10.73
N LYS A 295 0.48 9.54 -11.20
CA LYS A 295 0.34 9.89 -12.62
C LYS A 295 1.57 9.50 -13.46
N GLN A 296 2.74 9.32 -12.84
CA GLN A 296 4.00 8.98 -13.49
C GLN A 296 4.37 7.50 -13.37
N TRP A 297 3.61 6.67 -12.64
CA TRP A 297 3.91 5.24 -12.52
C TRP A 297 4.12 4.54 -13.87
N PRO A 298 3.30 4.76 -14.92
CA PRO A 298 3.51 4.10 -16.22
C PRO A 298 4.86 4.48 -16.87
N LEU A 299 5.23 5.76 -16.80
CA LEU A 299 6.50 6.25 -17.36
C LEU A 299 7.70 5.72 -16.56
N TYR A 300 7.56 5.69 -15.23
CA TYR A 300 8.57 5.16 -14.33
C TYR A 300 8.81 3.67 -14.56
N THR A 301 7.77 2.84 -14.55
CA THR A 301 7.91 1.37 -14.69
C THR A 301 8.47 1.01 -16.06
N HIS A 302 8.02 1.69 -17.11
CA HIS A 302 8.54 1.52 -18.45
C HIS A 302 10.03 1.87 -18.56
N SER A 303 10.43 3.02 -18.01
CA SER A 303 11.83 3.45 -18.02
C SER A 303 12.69 2.50 -17.19
N LEU A 304 12.21 2.10 -16.00
CA LEU A 304 12.87 1.17 -15.10
C LEU A 304 13.23 -0.16 -15.80
N VAL A 305 12.29 -0.76 -16.54
CA VAL A 305 12.52 -2.02 -17.27
C VAL A 305 13.41 -1.83 -18.49
N THR A 306 13.18 -0.77 -19.28
CA THR A 306 13.95 -0.50 -20.50
C THR A 306 15.42 -0.25 -20.16
N GLU A 307 15.69 0.52 -19.11
CA GLU A 307 17.04 0.80 -18.63
C GLU A 307 17.72 -0.46 -18.09
N ALA A 308 17.00 -1.28 -17.32
CA ALA A 308 17.55 -2.53 -16.82
C ALA A 308 17.93 -3.48 -17.96
N ALA A 309 17.13 -3.52 -19.03
CA ALA A 309 17.45 -4.29 -20.24
C ALA A 309 18.70 -3.77 -20.98
N GLU A 310 18.92 -2.45 -21.00
CA GLU A 310 20.14 -1.86 -21.55
C GLU A 310 21.37 -2.17 -20.69
N ILE A 311 21.24 -2.14 -19.36
CA ILE A 311 22.31 -2.54 -18.43
C ILE A 311 22.69 -4.01 -18.62
N PHE A 312 21.74 -4.90 -18.90
CA PHE A 312 22.03 -6.29 -19.26
C PHE A 312 22.89 -6.42 -20.51
N LYS A 313 22.72 -5.52 -21.49
CA LYS A 313 23.53 -5.47 -22.72
C LYS A 313 24.88 -4.78 -22.54
N GLY A 314 25.15 -4.22 -21.35
CA GLY A 314 26.41 -3.54 -21.02
C GLY A 314 26.35 -2.02 -21.13
N ASN A 315 25.20 -1.43 -21.47
CA ASN A 315 25.02 0.02 -21.56
C ASN A 315 24.68 0.59 -20.18
N LYS A 316 25.56 1.44 -19.62
CA LYS A 316 25.42 1.95 -18.24
C LYS A 316 24.96 3.41 -18.13
N ASP A 317 24.87 4.15 -19.24
CA ASP A 317 24.63 5.60 -19.24
C ASP A 317 23.16 5.99 -19.44
N VAL A 318 22.21 5.25 -18.85
CA VAL A 318 20.78 5.57 -18.95
C VAL A 318 20.21 5.80 -17.55
N GLN A 319 19.66 7.00 -17.29
CA GLN A 319 19.13 7.39 -15.97
C GLN A 319 17.76 8.09 -16.02
N LYS A 320 16.88 7.67 -16.93
CA LYS A 320 15.57 8.30 -17.14
C LYS A 320 14.61 8.04 -15.98
N SER A 321 14.57 6.84 -15.45
CA SER A 321 13.71 6.41 -14.33
C SER A 321 13.93 7.26 -13.07
N SER A 322 15.18 7.69 -12.83
CA SER A 322 15.54 8.55 -11.70
C SER A 322 14.84 9.92 -11.72
N THR A 323 14.44 10.41 -12.90
CA THR A 323 13.76 11.71 -13.06
C THR A 323 12.33 11.71 -12.52
N TYR A 324 11.71 10.53 -12.37
CA TYR A 324 10.36 10.38 -11.80
C TYR A 324 10.38 10.13 -10.29
N THR A 325 11.57 9.97 -9.70
CA THR A 325 11.72 9.58 -8.29
C THR A 325 11.84 10.82 -7.41
N ILE A 326 10.98 10.90 -6.40
CA ILE A 326 11.01 11.90 -5.34
C ILE A 326 12.22 11.63 -4.45
N LYS A 327 13.02 12.68 -4.22
CA LYS A 327 14.29 12.62 -3.47
C LYS A 327 14.15 13.11 -2.02
N GLU A 328 12.96 13.54 -1.64
CA GLU A 328 12.65 14.09 -0.32
C GLU A 328 11.65 13.21 0.40
N LYS A 329 11.65 13.32 1.73
CA LYS A 329 10.75 12.58 2.60
C LYS A 329 9.34 13.16 2.51
N ARG A 330 8.32 12.30 2.40
CA ARG A 330 6.91 12.68 2.19
C ARG A 330 6.01 12.43 3.41
N MET A 331 6.53 11.74 4.42
CA MET A 331 5.76 11.38 5.63
C MET A 331 6.35 11.96 6.93
N GLU A 332 7.11 13.06 6.83
CA GLU A 332 7.61 13.79 8.01
C GLU A 332 6.45 14.49 8.71
N TYR A 333 6.47 14.48 10.05
CA TYR A 333 5.53 15.23 10.85
C TYR A 333 6.10 16.60 11.21
N GLU A 334 5.25 17.62 11.16
CA GLU A 334 5.50 18.94 11.69
C GLU A 334 4.75 19.12 13.02
N LYS A 335 5.36 19.87 13.94
CA LYS A 335 4.79 20.17 15.25
C LYS A 335 4.06 21.51 15.19
N HIS A 336 2.85 21.54 15.72
CA HIS A 336 2.03 22.74 15.81
C HIS A 336 1.49 22.98 17.22
N THR A 337 1.28 24.24 17.55
CA THR A 337 0.62 24.71 18.78
C THR A 337 -0.79 25.20 18.43
N ILE A 338 -1.78 24.80 19.22
CA ILE A 338 -3.15 25.32 19.07
C ILE A 338 -3.18 26.78 19.50
N LEU A 339 -3.53 27.68 18.57
CA LEU A 339 -3.69 29.11 18.80
C LEU A 339 -5.11 29.47 19.23
N GLU A 340 -6.11 28.82 18.62
CA GLU A 340 -7.52 29.09 18.86
C GLU A 340 -8.34 27.81 18.71
N ARG A 341 -9.43 27.72 19.47
CA ARG A 341 -10.43 26.66 19.35
C ARG A 341 -11.83 27.26 19.48
N THR A 342 -12.66 27.06 18.46
CA THR A 342 -13.98 27.68 18.36
C THR A 342 -15.05 26.64 18.06
N GLU A 343 -16.04 26.52 18.94
CA GLU A 343 -17.21 25.64 18.75
C GLU A 343 -18.14 26.22 17.69
N ILE A 344 -18.53 25.42 16.70
CA ILE A 344 -19.44 25.86 15.62
C ILE A 344 -20.72 25.02 15.54
N GLY A 345 -20.88 24.03 16.42
CA GLY A 345 -22.06 23.17 16.50
C GLY A 345 -21.97 22.23 17.70
N LYS A 346 -22.94 21.33 17.85
CA LYS A 346 -23.00 20.43 19.02
C LYS A 346 -21.83 19.44 19.07
N ASP A 347 -21.35 19.02 17.91
CA ASP A 347 -20.28 18.02 17.76
C ASP A 347 -19.19 18.47 16.79
N THR A 348 -19.12 19.77 16.48
CA THR A 348 -18.22 20.30 15.45
C THR A 348 -17.54 21.57 15.94
N PHE A 349 -16.23 21.64 15.76
CA PHE A 349 -15.37 22.75 16.18
C PHE A 349 -14.30 23.05 15.14
N ILE A 350 -13.73 24.24 15.21
CA ILE A 350 -12.58 24.67 14.42
C ILE A 350 -11.37 24.72 15.36
N ILE A 351 -10.25 24.12 14.95
CA ILE A 351 -8.94 24.35 15.55
C ILE A 351 -8.11 25.19 14.61
N THR A 352 -7.49 26.23 15.15
CA THR A 352 -6.48 27.06 14.48
C THR A 352 -5.12 26.77 15.10
N LEU A 353 -4.16 26.41 14.27
CA LEU A 353 -2.78 26.08 14.60
C LEU A 353 -1.84 27.20 14.14
N ASP A 354 -0.66 27.24 14.74
CA ASP A 354 0.45 28.00 14.18
C ASP A 354 0.96 27.41 12.85
N GLY A 355 1.70 28.23 12.11
CA GLY A 355 2.25 27.84 10.82
C GLY A 355 1.34 28.13 9.63
N LYS A 356 1.79 27.66 8.48
CA LYS A 356 1.15 27.88 7.18
C LYS A 356 1.31 26.66 6.28
N GLN A 357 0.30 26.39 5.46
CA GLN A 357 0.35 25.34 4.44
C GLN A 357 -0.46 25.81 3.23
N GLU A 358 0.21 25.98 2.09
CA GLU A 358 -0.47 26.18 0.82
C GLU A 358 -1.11 24.87 0.37
N TYR A 359 -2.30 24.96 -0.24
CA TYR A 359 -3.09 23.80 -0.64
C TYR A 359 -4.10 24.16 -1.74
N HIS A 360 -4.52 23.14 -2.47
CA HIS A 360 -5.63 23.19 -3.42
C HIS A 360 -6.81 22.33 -2.92
N GLY A 361 -7.98 22.54 -3.52
CA GLY A 361 -9.12 21.66 -3.26
C GLY A 361 -8.80 20.22 -3.65
N GLY A 362 -9.22 19.24 -2.84
CA GLY A 362 -8.90 17.82 -3.05
C GLY A 362 -7.63 17.35 -2.34
N GLU A 363 -6.85 18.28 -1.78
CA GLU A 363 -5.69 17.97 -0.96
C GLU A 363 -6.05 17.97 0.54
N PHE A 364 -5.27 17.21 1.32
CA PHE A 364 -5.50 17.02 2.75
C PHE A 364 -4.20 16.74 3.51
N VAL A 365 -4.24 16.94 4.82
CA VAL A 365 -3.16 16.60 5.75
C VAL A 365 -3.65 15.55 6.74
N PHE A 366 -2.74 14.76 7.30
CA PHE A 366 -3.05 13.98 8.49
C PHE A 366 -2.77 14.83 9.72
N LEU A 367 -3.73 14.90 10.63
CA LEU A 367 -3.46 15.31 12.02
C LEU A 367 -3.13 14.06 12.83
N TRP A 368 -2.13 14.18 13.70
CA TRP A 368 -1.61 13.09 14.51
C TRP A 368 -1.49 13.51 15.97
N LEU A 369 -1.97 12.63 16.83
CA LEU A 369 -1.74 12.67 18.27
C LEU A 369 -0.96 11.41 18.64
N PRO A 370 0.30 11.55 19.10
CA PRO A 370 1.13 10.42 19.51
C PRO A 370 0.38 9.44 20.40
N GLN A 371 0.55 8.15 20.12
CA GLN A 371 -0.09 7.02 20.84
C GLN A 371 -1.62 6.91 20.73
N ILE A 372 -2.31 7.94 20.21
CA ILE A 372 -3.77 7.94 20.01
C ILE A 372 -4.14 7.55 18.59
N GLY A 373 -3.49 8.17 17.60
CA GLY A 373 -3.67 7.83 16.19
C GLY A 373 -3.53 9.03 15.25
N GLU A 374 -3.84 8.82 13.97
CA GLU A 374 -3.93 9.90 12.98
C GLU A 374 -5.21 9.79 12.14
N LYS A 375 -5.68 10.92 11.61
CA LYS A 375 -6.75 10.96 10.59
C LYS A 375 -6.53 12.08 9.57
N PRO A 376 -7.01 11.90 8.32
CA PRO A 376 -6.92 12.93 7.31
C PRO A 376 -7.98 14.02 7.52
N PHE A 377 -7.61 15.28 7.29
CA PHE A 377 -8.47 16.45 7.33
C PHE A 377 -8.17 17.38 6.16
N SER A 378 -9.22 17.96 5.59
CA SER A 378 -9.10 19.08 4.66
C SER A 378 -8.72 20.34 5.42
N ILE A 379 -7.83 21.14 4.83
CA ILE A 379 -7.43 22.44 5.37
C ILE A 379 -8.59 23.43 5.18
N ALA A 380 -8.93 24.18 6.23
CA ALA A 380 -9.96 25.22 6.20
C ALA A 380 -9.39 26.61 5.90
N SER A 381 -8.21 26.92 6.45
CA SER A 381 -7.43 28.12 6.13
C SER A 381 -5.95 27.79 6.07
N SER A 382 -5.23 28.41 5.14
CA SER A 382 -3.79 28.20 4.92
C SER A 382 -2.92 28.95 5.92
N THR A 383 -3.38 30.09 6.46
CA THR A 383 -2.62 30.89 7.44
C THR A 383 -3.56 31.73 8.31
N PRO A 384 -3.53 31.60 9.65
CA PRO A 384 -2.94 30.45 10.34
C PRO A 384 -3.62 29.15 9.90
N LEU A 385 -2.90 28.03 10.00
CA LEU A 385 -3.39 26.73 9.54
C LEU A 385 -4.61 26.30 10.37
N SER A 386 -5.73 25.95 9.74
CA SER A 386 -6.94 25.57 10.50
C SER A 386 -7.71 24.41 9.90
N PHE A 387 -8.51 23.74 10.75
CA PHE A 387 -9.27 22.54 10.42
C PHE A 387 -10.66 22.59 11.03
N ILE A 388 -11.67 22.17 10.25
CA ILE A 388 -13.01 21.89 10.78
C ILE A 388 -13.06 20.42 11.19
N ILE A 389 -13.35 20.16 12.46
CA ILE A 389 -13.36 18.81 13.03
C ILE A 389 -14.76 18.50 13.54
N LYS A 390 -15.30 17.38 13.08
CA LYS A 390 -16.51 16.77 13.64
C LYS A 390 -16.13 15.60 14.54
N VAL A 391 -16.65 15.56 15.76
CA VAL A 391 -16.40 14.50 16.74
C VAL A 391 -17.07 13.21 16.28
N LYS A 392 -16.25 12.27 15.80
CA LYS A 392 -16.63 10.94 15.36
C LYS A 392 -15.50 9.94 15.62
N GLY A 393 -15.71 9.07 16.61
CA GLY A 393 -14.76 8.05 17.02
C GLY A 393 -13.69 8.57 17.98
N GLU A 394 -12.77 7.68 18.35
CA GLU A 394 -11.80 7.92 19.43
C GLU A 394 -10.83 9.08 19.14
N PHE A 395 -10.30 9.15 17.92
CA PHE A 395 -9.28 10.13 17.56
C PHE A 395 -9.81 11.58 17.60
N THR A 396 -10.95 11.85 16.97
CA THR A 396 -11.55 13.20 16.97
C THR A 396 -12.14 13.56 18.33
N LYS A 397 -12.57 12.56 19.13
CA LYS A 397 -12.88 12.78 20.55
C LYS A 397 -11.64 13.24 21.33
N ALA A 398 -10.48 12.62 21.12
CA ALA A 398 -9.25 13.07 21.74
C ALA A 398 -8.88 14.50 21.33
N LEU A 399 -9.02 14.84 20.03
CA LEU A 399 -8.83 16.22 19.55
C LEU A 399 -9.78 17.21 20.24
N SER A 400 -11.03 16.81 20.53
CA SER A 400 -12.00 17.70 21.19
C SER A 400 -11.66 18.05 22.64
N LEU A 401 -10.75 17.30 23.25
CA LEU A 401 -10.31 17.51 24.64
C LEU A 401 -9.07 18.42 24.76
N LEU A 402 -8.48 18.82 23.63
CA LEU A 402 -7.32 19.69 23.59
C LEU A 402 -7.70 21.16 23.80
N ASN A 403 -6.80 21.91 24.43
CA ASN A 403 -6.93 23.32 24.75
C ASN A 403 -5.95 24.18 23.94
N VAL A 404 -6.18 25.49 23.94
CA VAL A 404 -5.20 26.46 23.41
C VAL A 404 -3.87 26.28 24.13
N GLY A 405 -2.78 26.20 23.37
CA GLY A 405 -1.44 25.89 23.86
C GLY A 405 -1.03 24.41 23.76
N ASP A 406 -1.97 23.49 23.58
CA ASP A 406 -1.65 22.07 23.38
C ASP A 406 -0.99 21.82 22.01
N ILE A 407 -0.29 20.70 21.91
CA ILE A 407 0.47 20.31 20.72
C ILE A 407 -0.32 19.33 19.86
N ILE A 408 -0.35 19.59 18.56
CA ILE A 408 -0.83 18.68 17.52
C ILE A 408 0.28 18.51 16.48
N TYR A 409 0.41 17.33 15.91
CA TYR A 409 1.32 17.08 14.80
C TYR A 409 0.56 16.97 13.49
N SER A 410 1.16 17.40 12.39
CA SER A 410 0.57 17.23 11.06
C SER A 410 1.57 16.67 10.06
N ARG A 411 1.11 15.95 9.03
CA ARG A 411 1.94 15.53 7.89
C ARG A 411 1.16 15.62 6.58
N GLY A 412 1.86 15.92 5.50
CA GLY A 412 1.28 16.17 4.19
C GLY A 412 2.17 17.11 3.37
N LEU A 413 1.67 17.69 2.29
CA LEU A 413 0.31 17.59 1.74
C LEU A 413 0.11 16.29 0.94
N TYR A 414 -1.09 15.72 1.02
CA TYR A 414 -1.51 14.53 0.25
C TYR A 414 -2.77 14.80 -0.56
N GLY A 415 -3.12 13.85 -1.41
CA GLY A 415 -4.26 13.97 -2.33
C GLY A 415 -3.80 14.49 -3.68
N SER A 416 -4.74 15.00 -4.46
CA SER A 416 -4.45 15.68 -5.72
C SER A 416 -5.42 16.83 -5.87
N PRO A 417 -4.96 17.96 -6.42
CA PRO A 417 -5.84 19.07 -6.76
C PRO A 417 -7.02 18.60 -7.62
N VAL A 418 -8.20 19.14 -7.35
CA VAL A 418 -9.38 18.97 -8.21
C VAL A 418 -9.06 19.58 -9.57
N GLU A 419 -9.30 18.82 -10.64
CA GLU A 419 -9.18 19.34 -12.00
C GLU A 419 -10.39 20.24 -12.29
N ILE A 420 -10.12 21.51 -12.62
CA ILE A 420 -11.14 22.52 -12.87
C ILE A 420 -11.31 22.72 -14.37
N ASP A 421 -12.53 22.51 -14.85
CA ASP A 421 -12.93 22.73 -16.25
C ASP A 421 -13.14 24.23 -16.56
N THR A 422 -13.16 24.59 -17.85
CA THR A 422 -13.24 25.97 -18.36
C THR A 422 -14.67 26.44 -18.65
N LEU A 423 -15.67 25.73 -18.15
CA LEU A 423 -17.07 26.11 -18.32
C LEU A 423 -17.37 27.44 -17.61
N PRO A 424 -18.24 28.30 -18.17
CA PRO A 424 -18.48 29.66 -17.67
C PRO A 424 -19.25 29.72 -16.35
N ASN A 425 -19.89 28.63 -15.94
CA ASN A 425 -20.65 28.52 -14.70
C ASN A 425 -20.29 27.22 -13.97
N SER A 426 -20.16 27.30 -12.64
CA SER A 426 -19.88 26.15 -11.78
C SER A 426 -20.84 26.13 -10.59
N LEU A 427 -21.24 24.92 -10.18
CA LEU A 427 -22.06 24.66 -9.00
C LEU A 427 -21.21 23.92 -7.97
N LEU A 428 -20.89 24.58 -6.87
CA LEU A 428 -20.19 23.98 -5.74
C LEU A 428 -21.19 23.43 -4.73
N ILE A 429 -21.08 22.14 -4.41
CA ILE A 429 -21.97 21.47 -3.45
C ILE A 429 -21.12 20.84 -2.35
N ALA A 430 -21.39 21.19 -1.10
CA ALA A 430 -20.75 20.56 0.06
C ALA A 430 -21.75 20.30 1.19
N GLY A 431 -21.38 19.42 2.12
CA GLY A 431 -22.13 19.19 3.35
C GLY A 431 -21.21 18.92 4.53
N GLY A 432 -21.63 19.36 5.71
CA GLY A 432 -20.87 19.20 6.95
C GLY A 432 -19.44 19.75 6.85
N THR A 433 -18.45 18.97 7.29
CA THR A 433 -17.04 19.38 7.26
C THR A 433 -16.43 19.43 5.86
N GLY A 434 -17.13 18.90 4.83
CA GLY A 434 -16.68 18.95 3.44
C GLY A 434 -16.59 20.38 2.89
N ILE A 435 -17.22 21.35 3.54
CA ILE A 435 -17.16 22.76 3.16
C ILE A 435 -15.73 23.32 3.18
N ALA A 436 -14.83 22.75 3.99
CA ALA A 436 -13.42 23.17 4.03
C ALA A 436 -12.71 23.07 2.68
N VAL A 437 -13.20 22.23 1.77
CA VAL A 437 -12.63 22.08 0.41
C VAL A 437 -13.06 23.21 -0.52
N LEU A 438 -14.18 23.89 -0.26
CA LEU A 438 -14.76 24.85 -1.19
C LEU A 438 -13.96 26.16 -1.35
N PRO A 439 -13.41 26.80 -0.30
CA PRO A 439 -12.68 28.05 -0.46
C PRO A 439 -11.54 28.03 -1.49
N PRO A 440 -10.60 27.06 -1.51
CA PRO A 440 -9.54 27.05 -2.52
C PRO A 440 -10.09 26.81 -3.94
N VAL A 441 -11.12 25.96 -4.10
CA VAL A 441 -11.74 25.70 -5.41
C VAL A 441 -12.47 26.96 -5.90
N ALA A 442 -13.21 27.63 -5.03
CA ALA A 442 -13.95 28.84 -5.36
C ALA A 442 -13.00 29.99 -5.75
N LYS A 443 -11.87 30.12 -5.04
CA LYS A 443 -10.81 31.06 -5.39
C LYS A 443 -10.26 30.79 -6.80
N GLU A 444 -9.88 29.55 -7.10
CA GLU A 444 -9.32 29.19 -8.42
C GLU A 444 -10.35 29.39 -9.56
N LEU A 445 -11.62 29.04 -9.33
CA LEU A 445 -12.70 29.31 -10.28
C LEU A 445 -12.89 30.81 -10.55
N THR A 446 -12.87 31.62 -9.49
CA THR A 446 -13.02 33.08 -9.60
C THR A 446 -11.85 33.70 -10.36
N GLU A 447 -10.61 33.26 -10.09
CA GLU A 447 -9.40 33.71 -10.80
C GLU A 447 -9.44 33.36 -12.30
N ARG A 448 -10.18 32.31 -12.68
CA ARG A 448 -10.44 31.92 -14.07
C ARG A 448 -11.66 32.61 -14.70
N GLY A 449 -12.35 33.49 -13.96
CA GLY A 449 -13.54 34.20 -14.44
C GLY A 449 -14.79 33.34 -14.55
N VAL A 450 -14.85 32.22 -13.83
CA VAL A 450 -16.02 31.33 -13.80
C VAL A 450 -17.05 31.85 -12.79
N ASN A 451 -18.32 31.92 -13.18
CA ASN A 451 -19.40 32.28 -12.24
C ASN A 451 -19.71 31.11 -11.31
N ILE A 452 -19.80 31.37 -10.02
CA ILE A 452 -19.94 30.34 -8.99
C ILE A 452 -21.30 30.46 -8.32
N TYR A 453 -22.01 29.34 -8.22
CA TYR A 453 -23.14 29.16 -7.31
C TYR A 453 -22.77 28.11 -6.28
N THR A 454 -23.03 28.37 -5.00
CA THR A 454 -22.73 27.41 -3.93
C THR A 454 -24.00 26.93 -3.27
N LEU A 455 -24.05 25.64 -2.92
CA LEU A 455 -25.08 25.04 -2.08
C LEU A 455 -24.40 24.29 -0.93
N VAL A 456 -24.72 24.65 0.32
CA VAL A 456 -24.21 23.96 1.51
C VAL A 456 -25.35 23.27 2.25
N GLY A 457 -25.23 21.95 2.38
CA GLY A 457 -26.15 21.13 3.18
C GLY A 457 -25.76 21.08 4.66
N THR A 458 -26.69 21.44 5.54
CA THR A 458 -26.57 21.27 7.00
C THR A 458 -27.60 20.27 7.53
N SER A 459 -27.20 19.46 8.52
CA SER A 459 -28.08 18.52 9.23
C SER A 459 -28.78 19.14 10.45
N GLU A 460 -28.46 20.40 10.77
CA GLU A 460 -29.01 21.13 11.91
C GLU A 460 -29.81 22.34 11.39
N ASN A 461 -30.96 22.61 12.01
CA ASN A 461 -31.63 23.90 11.88
C ASN A 461 -30.77 24.94 12.60
N ARG A 462 -30.11 25.80 11.85
CA ARG A 462 -29.24 26.86 12.35
C ARG A 462 -29.86 28.22 12.08
N ASP A 463 -29.51 29.21 12.89
CA ASP A 463 -29.70 30.62 12.54
C ASP A 463 -28.90 30.93 11.27
N HIS A 464 -29.33 31.89 10.46
CA HIS A 464 -28.73 32.23 9.16
C HIS A 464 -27.31 32.82 9.26
N SER A 465 -26.70 32.84 10.46
CA SER A 465 -25.33 33.31 10.68
C SER A 465 -24.31 32.33 10.08
N LEU A 466 -23.63 32.75 9.01
CA LEU A 466 -22.57 31.99 8.37
C LEU A 466 -21.33 31.91 9.26
N HIS A 467 -20.73 30.74 9.41
CA HIS A 467 -19.43 30.60 10.08
C HIS A 467 -18.26 31.01 9.16
N ILE A 468 -17.04 31.14 9.70
CA ILE A 468 -15.89 31.75 9.00
C ILE A 468 -15.59 31.16 7.61
N VAL A 469 -15.73 29.84 7.47
CA VAL A 469 -15.54 29.14 6.18
C VAL A 469 -16.72 29.41 5.22
N GLU A 470 -17.96 29.42 5.70
CA GLU A 470 -19.13 29.78 4.88
C GLU A 470 -19.05 31.24 4.41
N GLN A 471 -18.65 32.17 5.28
CA GLN A 471 -18.42 33.58 4.94
C GLN A 471 -17.36 33.70 3.84
N LYS A 472 -16.28 32.92 3.94
CA LYS A 472 -15.22 32.89 2.92
C LYS A 472 -15.75 32.36 1.59
N VAL A 473 -16.55 31.30 1.58
CA VAL A 473 -17.13 30.76 0.34
C VAL A 473 -18.13 31.75 -0.28
N ALA A 474 -19.00 32.36 0.53
CA ALA A 474 -19.97 33.37 0.10
C ALA A 474 -19.31 34.64 -0.50
N SER A 475 -18.03 34.90 -0.19
CA SER A 475 -17.28 36.01 -0.81
C SER A 475 -16.97 35.80 -2.31
N TYR A 476 -17.09 34.57 -2.82
CA TYR A 476 -16.81 34.22 -4.21
C TYR A 476 -18.07 34.10 -5.09
N GLY A 477 -19.26 34.19 -4.50
CA GLY A 477 -20.53 34.08 -5.23
C GLY A 477 -21.70 33.77 -4.31
N PRO A 478 -22.94 33.67 -4.84
CA PRO A 478 -24.12 33.31 -4.07
C PRO A 478 -23.95 31.96 -3.32
N LEU A 479 -24.41 31.92 -2.07
CA LEU A 479 -24.44 30.77 -1.17
C LEU A 479 -25.87 30.40 -0.78
#